data_AF-A0A975GHV2-F1
#
_entry.id   AF-A0A975GHV2-F1
#
_cell.length_a   1.000
_cell.length_b   1.000
_cell.length_c   1.000
_cell.angle_alpha   90.00
_cell.angle_beta   90.00
_cell.angle_gamma   90.00
#
_symmetry.space_group_name_H-M   'P 1'
#
loop_
_entity.id
_entity.type
_entity.pdbx_description
1 polymer ?
#
loop_
_entity_poly.entity_id
_entity_poly.type
_entity_poly.pdbx_seq_one_letter_code
_entity_poly.pdbx_strand_id
1 'polypeptide(L)'
;MTSLAYKTQNAIAVNINISDDTLSIDLDDGRTVSVPLAWFPRLVYSTPQELKNWRLTGKGQGIYWPDPDEDISVSGLLAGRRSDESQRSFEKWLAKRLPLITNFGDKE
;
A
#
# COMPACT_ATOMS: atom_id res chain seq x y z
N MET A 1 24.48 19.16 -23.56
CA MET A 1 23.56 18.71 -22.49
C MET A 1 22.47 17.88 -23.14
N THR A 2 22.33 16.62 -22.75
CA THR A 2 21.19 15.77 -23.12
C THR A 2 20.20 15.80 -21.96
N SER A 3 19.04 16.40 -22.18
CA SER A 3 17.92 16.36 -21.24
C SER A 3 17.06 15.14 -21.58
N LEU A 4 16.83 14.26 -20.60
CA LEU A 4 15.83 13.19 -20.71
C LEU A 4 14.49 13.80 -20.31
N ALA A 5 13.74 14.31 -21.28
CA ALA A 5 12.36 14.70 -21.05
C ALA A 5 11.58 13.47 -20.55
N TYR A 6 10.99 13.60 -19.36
CA TYR A 6 10.26 12.54 -18.68
C TYR A 6 9.05 12.11 -19.52
N LYS A 7 9.11 10.88 -20.03
CA LYS A 7 7.91 10.13 -20.42
C LYS A 7 7.70 9.15 -19.28
N THR A 8 6.65 9.31 -18.48
CA THR A 8 6.23 8.31 -17.51
C THR A 8 6.11 7.00 -18.27
N GLN A 9 7.08 6.11 -18.12
CA GLN A 9 6.91 4.75 -18.64
C GLN A 9 5.80 4.13 -17.79
N ASN A 10 4.90 3.40 -18.45
CA ASN A 10 3.77 2.68 -17.83
C ASN A 10 4.30 1.48 -17.04
N ALA A 11 5.20 1.73 -16.08
CA ALA A 11 5.76 0.70 -15.25
C ALA A 11 4.65 0.12 -14.37
N ILE A 12 4.66 -1.19 -14.25
CA ILE A 12 3.69 -1.95 -13.47
C ILE A 12 4.39 -2.65 -12.32
N ALA A 13 3.71 -2.77 -11.19
CA ALA A 13 4.21 -3.55 -10.06
C ALA A 13 4.19 -5.04 -10.42
N VAL A 14 5.29 -5.72 -10.13
CA VAL A 14 5.44 -7.17 -10.28
C VAL A 14 5.61 -7.87 -8.92
N ASN A 15 6.08 -7.15 -7.91
CA ASN A 15 6.25 -7.65 -6.56
C ASN A 15 6.09 -6.52 -5.52
N ILE A 16 5.72 -6.89 -4.30
CA ILE A 16 5.56 -5.99 -3.16
C ILE A 16 6.25 -6.58 -1.94
N ASN A 17 7.02 -5.75 -1.25
CA ASN A 17 7.63 -6.06 0.04
C ASN A 17 7.27 -4.99 1.06
N ILE A 18 6.85 -5.41 2.26
CA ILE A 18 6.50 -4.51 3.36
C ILE A 18 7.40 -4.83 4.55
N SER A 19 8.03 -3.79 5.11
CA SER A 19 8.67 -3.80 6.43
C SER A 19 7.82 -3.03 7.44
N ASP A 20 8.29 -2.93 8.67
CA ASP A 20 7.61 -2.19 9.74
C ASP A 20 7.39 -0.70 9.40
N ASP A 21 8.21 -0.12 8.52
CA ASP A 21 8.22 1.31 8.20
C ASP A 21 8.10 1.65 6.72
N THR A 22 8.20 0.67 5.82
CA THR A 22 8.36 0.91 4.38
C THR A 22 7.47 -0.02 3.55
N LEU A 23 6.79 0.56 2.56
CA LEU A 23 6.19 -0.15 1.44
C LEU A 23 7.12 -0.05 0.23
N SER A 24 7.59 -1.18 -0.27
CA SER A 24 8.44 -1.27 -1.47
C SER A 24 7.74 -2.04 -2.57
N ILE A 25 7.83 -1.53 -3.80
CA ILE A 25 7.31 -2.20 -5.01
C ILE A 25 8.45 -2.41 -6.00
N ASP A 26 8.52 -3.60 -6.57
CA ASP A 26 9.38 -3.88 -7.72
C ASP A 26 8.56 -3.68 -8.99
N LEU A 27 9.16 -2.98 -9.95
CA LEU A 27 8.55 -2.65 -11.22
C LEU A 27 9.11 -3.54 -12.34
N ASP A 28 8.30 -3.76 -13.38
CA ASP A 28 8.67 -4.55 -14.56
C ASP A 28 9.87 -3.98 -15.34
N ASP A 29 10.16 -2.69 -15.19
CA ASP A 29 11.30 -2.01 -15.79
C ASP A 29 12.60 -2.11 -14.96
N GLY A 30 12.60 -2.91 -13.89
CA GLY A 30 13.77 -3.20 -13.06
C GLY A 30 14.04 -2.18 -11.95
N ARG A 31 13.17 -1.18 -11.77
CA ARG A 31 13.23 -0.27 -10.63
C ARG A 31 12.57 -0.88 -9.40
N THR A 32 13.08 -0.52 -8.23
CA THR A 32 12.35 -0.65 -6.95
C THR A 32 12.03 0.74 -6.43
N VAL A 33 10.77 0.95 -6.02
CA VAL A 33 10.31 2.20 -5.43
C VAL A 33 9.87 1.92 -4.01
N SER A 34 10.43 2.66 -3.05
CA SER A 34 10.14 2.54 -1.63
C SER A 34 9.57 3.84 -1.08
N VAL A 35 8.50 3.74 -0.30
CA VAL A 35 7.84 4.87 0.36
C VAL A 35 7.56 4.53 1.84
N PRO A 36 7.41 5.52 2.72
CA PRO A 36 7.03 5.27 4.09
C PRO A 36 5.67 4.57 4.18
N LEU A 37 5.59 3.47 4.93
CA LEU A 37 4.33 2.77 5.21
C LEU A 37 3.31 3.69 5.89
N ALA A 38 3.80 4.65 6.69
CA ALA A 38 3.01 5.68 7.36
C ALA A 38 2.15 6.55 6.42
N TRP A 39 2.41 6.53 5.11
CA TRP A 39 1.56 7.19 4.12
C TRP A 39 0.18 6.54 3.94
N PHE A 40 0.02 5.30 4.41
CA PHE A 40 -1.18 4.49 4.24
C PHE A 40 -1.66 4.01 5.62
N PRO A 41 -2.45 4.83 6.35
CA PRO A 41 -2.86 4.52 7.71
C PRO A 41 -3.53 3.16 7.86
N ARG A 42 -4.35 2.72 6.89
CA ARG A 42 -4.99 1.40 6.97
C ARG A 42 -3.98 0.25 6.96
N LEU A 43 -2.89 0.37 6.22
CA LEU A 43 -1.82 -0.63 6.21
C LEU A 43 -1.04 -0.63 7.54
N VAL A 44 -0.79 0.53 8.13
CA VAL A 44 -0.13 0.64 9.44
C VAL A 44 -0.91 -0.09 10.54
N TYR A 45 -2.24 -0.08 10.48
CA TYR A 45 -3.11 -0.75 11.46
C TYR A 45 -3.56 -2.16 11.03
N SER A 46 -2.91 -2.72 10.01
CA SER A 46 -3.14 -4.08 9.55
C SER A 46 -2.18 -5.06 10.23
N THR A 47 -2.64 -6.29 10.46
CA THR A 47 -1.79 -7.37 10.95
C THR A 47 -0.83 -7.86 9.87
N PRO A 48 0.29 -8.53 10.22
CA PRO A 48 1.20 -9.10 9.23
C PRO A 48 0.52 -10.09 8.26
N GLN A 49 -0.52 -10.79 8.72
CA GLN A 49 -1.32 -11.71 7.90
C GLN A 49 -2.13 -10.96 6.84
N GLU A 50 -2.78 -9.88 7.22
CA GLU A 50 -3.55 -9.02 6.31
C GLU A 50 -2.63 -8.31 5.31
N LEU A 51 -1.46 -7.85 5.75
CA LEU A 51 -0.47 -7.23 4.85
C LEU A 51 0.08 -8.21 3.81
N LYS A 52 0.11 -9.51 4.09
CA LYS A 52 0.49 -10.56 3.13
C LYS A 52 -0.63 -10.89 2.15
N ASN A 53 -1.88 -10.57 2.48
CA ASN A 53 -3.04 -10.82 1.62
C ASN A 53 -3.26 -9.63 0.68
N TRP A 54 -2.41 -9.50 -0.33
CA TRP A 54 -2.56 -8.50 -1.38
C TRP A 54 -2.73 -9.15 -2.76
N ARG A 55 -3.21 -8.36 -3.72
CA ARG A 55 -3.25 -8.75 -5.14
C ARG A 55 -2.93 -7.56 -6.04
N LEU A 56 -2.30 -7.83 -7.17
CA LEU A 56 -2.17 -6.85 -8.25
C LEU A 56 -3.53 -6.64 -8.93
N THR A 57 -3.85 -5.40 -9.24
CA THR A 57 -5.04 -4.99 -10.00
C THR A 57 -4.64 -4.26 -11.27
N GLY A 58 -5.54 -4.15 -12.24
CA GLY A 58 -5.28 -3.39 -13.48
C GLY A 58 -4.04 -3.85 -14.26
N LYS A 59 -3.71 -5.16 -14.23
CA LYS A 59 -2.46 -5.72 -14.80
C LYS A 59 -1.18 -5.16 -14.16
N GLY A 60 -1.20 -4.93 -12.84
CA GLY A 60 -0.05 -4.40 -12.09
C GLY A 60 -0.02 -2.87 -11.99
N GLN A 61 -1.08 -2.18 -12.42
CA GLN A 61 -1.22 -0.72 -12.27
C GLN A 61 -1.66 -0.31 -10.84
N GLY A 62 -2.23 -1.25 -10.10
CA GLY A 62 -2.64 -1.04 -8.72
C GLY A 62 -2.35 -2.27 -7.86
N ILE A 63 -2.42 -2.06 -6.55
CA ILE A 63 -2.20 -3.08 -5.52
C ILE A 63 -3.36 -2.96 -4.55
N TYR A 64 -4.10 -4.04 -4.36
CA TYR A 64 -5.27 -4.06 -3.49
C TYR A 64 -5.08 -5.02 -2.32
N TRP A 65 -5.30 -4.51 -1.11
CA TRP A 65 -5.41 -5.27 0.12
C TRP A 65 -6.89 -5.41 0.52
N PRO A 66 -7.53 -6.58 0.33
CA PRO A 66 -8.93 -6.80 0.69
C PRO A 66 -9.24 -6.64 2.18
N ASP A 67 -8.37 -7.07 3.09
CA ASP A 67 -8.68 -7.08 4.52
C ASP A 67 -8.74 -5.67 5.14
N PRO A 68 -7.76 -4.79 4.92
CA PRO A 68 -7.89 -3.38 5.27
C PRO A 68 -8.72 -2.56 4.26
N ASP A 69 -9.15 -3.16 3.13
CA ASP A 69 -9.82 -2.46 2.04
C ASP A 69 -9.02 -1.22 1.57
N GLU A 70 -7.76 -1.45 1.20
CA GLU A 70 -6.86 -0.41 0.70
C GLU A 70 -6.50 -0.67 -0.77
N ASP A 71 -6.57 0.34 -1.62
CA ASP A 71 -6.14 0.30 -3.03
C ASP A 71 -5.08 1.38 -3.27
N ILE A 72 -3.91 0.95 -3.74
CA ILE A 72 -2.77 1.83 -4.01
C ILE A 72 -2.42 1.78 -5.50
N SER A 73 -2.39 2.94 -6.14
CA SER A 73 -1.97 3.08 -7.53
C SER A 73 -0.44 3.17 -7.68
N VAL A 74 0.13 2.42 -8.63
CA VAL A 74 1.55 2.50 -8.98
C VAL A 74 1.93 3.87 -9.53
N SER A 75 1.06 4.50 -10.33
CA SER A 75 1.31 5.86 -10.83
C SER A 75 1.25 6.90 -9.70
N GLY A 76 0.40 6.68 -8.69
CA GLY A 76 0.36 7.47 -7.46
C GLY A 76 1.68 7.38 -6.69
N LEU A 77 2.21 6.17 -6.49
CA LEU A 77 3.50 5.94 -5.84
C LEU A 77 4.65 6.59 -6.60
N LEU A 78 4.71 6.41 -7.93
CA LEU A 78 5.70 7.05 -8.80
C LEU A 78 5.63 8.59 -8.76
N ALA A 79 4.46 9.15 -8.51
CA ALA A 79 4.24 10.58 -8.34
C ALA A 79 4.46 11.07 -6.89
N GLY A 80 4.87 10.19 -5.97
CA GLY A 80 5.08 10.53 -4.56
C GLY A 80 3.79 10.86 -3.79
N ARG A 81 2.66 10.29 -4.19
CA ARG A 81 1.37 10.51 -3.51
C ARG A 81 1.19 9.53 -2.34
N ARG A 82 0.68 10.07 -1.23
CA ARG A 82 0.22 9.31 -0.06
C ARG A 82 -1.28 9.00 -0.17
N SER A 83 -1.84 8.28 0.81
CA SER A 83 -3.29 8.04 0.87
C SER A 83 -4.08 9.36 0.90
N ASP A 84 -5.14 9.42 0.10
CA ASP A 84 -6.12 10.52 0.09
C ASP A 84 -7.27 10.29 1.11
N GLU A 85 -7.12 9.30 1.99
CA GLU A 85 -8.11 9.00 3.02
C GLU A 85 -8.32 10.19 3.98
N SER A 86 -9.58 10.60 4.14
CA SER A 86 -9.95 11.58 5.17
C SER A 86 -9.92 10.95 6.57
N GLN A 87 -9.60 11.76 7.58
CA GLN A 87 -9.63 11.35 8.99
C GLN A 87 -10.94 10.67 9.39
N ARG A 88 -12.09 11.20 8.95
CA ARG A 88 -13.42 10.63 9.22
C ARG A 88 -13.61 9.23 8.63
N SER A 89 -13.08 9.00 7.43
CA SER A 89 -13.12 7.68 6.79
C SER A 89 -12.26 6.69 7.56
N PHE A 90 -11.04 7.10 7.93
CA PHE A 90 -10.11 6.28 8.68
C PHE A 90 -10.67 5.89 10.05
N GLU A 91 -11.20 6.85 10.81
CA GLU A 91 -11.83 6.58 12.11
C GLU A 91 -13.02 5.63 12.00
N LYS A 92 -13.86 5.81 10.97
CA LYS A 92 -15.00 4.91 10.73
C LYS A 92 -14.54 3.50 10.38
N TRP A 93 -13.46 3.36 9.61
CA TRP A 93 -12.85 2.08 9.29
C TRP A 93 -12.25 1.43 10.54
N LEU A 94 -11.50 2.18 11.34
CA LEU A 94 -10.83 1.70 12.56
C LEU A 94 -11.84 1.25 13.62
N ALA A 95 -12.92 2.01 13.82
CA ALA A 95 -13.98 1.67 14.76
C ALA A 95 -14.65 0.32 14.47
N LYS A 96 -14.75 -0.07 13.18
CA LYS A 96 -15.29 -1.38 12.79
C LYS A 96 -14.33 -2.53 13.08
N ARG A 97 -13.03 -2.26 13.14
CA ARG A 97 -11.96 -3.25 13.30
C ARG A 97 -11.55 -3.46 14.75
N LEU A 98 -11.67 -2.44 15.59
CA LEU A 98 -11.32 -2.53 17.01
C LEU A 98 -11.92 -3.76 17.72
N PRO A 99 -13.21 -4.13 17.53
CA PRO A 99 -13.77 -5.35 18.14
C PRO A 99 -13.18 -6.66 17.61
N LEU A 100 -12.58 -6.66 16.42
CA LEU A 100 -12.00 -7.83 15.77
C LEU A 100 -10.54 -8.05 16.14
N ILE A 101 -9.78 -6.96 16.36
CA ILE A 101 -8.35 -7.02 16.68
C ILE A 101 -8.12 -7.37 18.16
N THR A 102 -8.97 -6.88 19.08
CA THR A 102 -8.85 -7.19 20.52
C THR A 102 -9.06 -8.66 20.87
N ASN A 103 -9.73 -9.45 20.03
CA ASN A 103 -9.99 -10.87 20.29
C ASN A 103 -8.79 -11.79 19.99
N PHE A 104 -7.70 -11.26 19.42
CA PHE A 104 -6.47 -12.03 19.17
C PHE A 104 -5.45 -11.93 20.33
N GLY A 105 -5.77 -11.20 21.40
CA GLY A 105 -4.90 -10.99 22.56
C GLY A 105 -5.05 -11.98 23.72
N ASP A 106 -6.11 -12.80 23.77
CA ASP A 106 -6.43 -13.65 24.94
C ASP A 106 -6.33 -15.16 24.65
N LYS A 107 -5.16 -15.62 24.17
CA LYS A 107 -4.78 -17.03 24.29
C LYS A 107 -3.30 -17.13 24.66
N GLU A 108 -3.03 -16.94 25.95
CA GLU A 108 -1.91 -17.59 26.64
C GLU A 108 -2.17 -19.10 26.77
#